data_AF-A0A8J3REX6-F1
#
_entry.id   AF-A0A8J3REX6-F1
#
_cell.length_a   1.000
_cell.length_b   1.000
_cell.length_c   1.000
_cell.angle_alpha   90.00
_cell.angle_beta   90.00
_cell.angle_gamma   90.00
#
_symmetry.space_group_name_H-M   'P 1'
#
loop_
_entity.id
_entity.type
_entity.pdbx_description
1 polymer ?
#
loop_
_entity_poly.entity_id
_entity_poly.type
_entity_poly.pdbx_seq_one_letter_code
_entity_poly.pdbx_strand_id
1 'polypeptide(L)'
;MAWKEAGRRLVGGRTARIAAVVLAAVIGGWLGLALGASTQTSVGPADIGMSLTPSWTGETVVDVRPLGTLNFKTHNSPVRLDLTIEAVHPEMAEEIIKDPRWADRLSATIERDAIEGLRTLAIRAALFAVAAGFLTGLVVFRRLSRAAWTAATSLIMVVVLGGLSALTFDPRSVAEPRYTGLLTGVPSLIGSAESIVNRFSEYRGQLAKLVTNVSQLYEAGTMLPIFDPDPEMIRVLHVSDLHINPIGWNVIRSLKDQFNVDMIIDTGDISDHGTKAENEFVKEIGRLGVPYVFVRGNHDSTKTQRAVAKQKNAIVLDDEAATVKGLRIYGLGDPRFTPDKSVQVAGDSNEALHALGRAHAARLAPPEPIAPSPSVSPSVSPPATPSVSPSAPATEKIAADVVAVHDPNVGRGFSGYIPLVLSGHAHQRSTELLPTGTRLMVQGSTGGAGLRGLEHDEPTPLAASVLYFSKSTHRLEAWDDITVGGLGEQSIQVERHLESEPGRTIFPEPKEIPPPAGTITGSPSPSTLASGANVPYASEVSDGRRHGTGRHP
;
A
#
# COMPACT_ATOMS: atom_id res chain seq x y z
N MET A 1 24.63 69.92 -30.27
CA MET A 1 25.04 69.22 -31.51
C MET A 1 25.87 67.96 -31.25
N ALA A 2 26.66 67.86 -30.17
CA ALA A 2 27.52 66.72 -29.85
C ALA A 2 26.82 65.33 -29.73
N TRP A 3 25.58 65.26 -29.23
CA TRP A 3 24.84 64.00 -29.08
C TRP A 3 24.36 63.41 -30.43
N LYS A 4 24.04 64.27 -31.42
CA LYS A 4 23.65 63.83 -32.77
C LYS A 4 24.86 63.34 -33.59
N GLU A 5 26.06 63.89 -33.34
CA GLU A 5 27.31 63.41 -33.95
C GLU A 5 27.84 62.12 -33.31
N ALA A 6 27.71 61.98 -31.98
CA ALA A 6 28.01 60.72 -31.28
C ALA A 6 27.08 59.58 -31.75
N GLY A 7 25.78 59.85 -31.91
CA GLY A 7 24.81 58.90 -32.48
C GLY A 7 25.10 58.51 -33.93
N ARG A 8 25.51 59.44 -34.80
CA ARG A 8 25.90 59.13 -36.19
C ARG A 8 27.21 58.35 -36.31
N ARG A 9 28.19 58.59 -35.42
CA ARG A 9 29.44 57.81 -35.36
C ARG A 9 29.21 56.39 -34.82
N LEU A 10 28.27 56.22 -33.89
CA LEU A 10 27.81 54.91 -33.40
C LEU A 10 27.15 54.10 -34.52
N VAL A 11 26.28 54.70 -35.35
CA VAL A 11 25.55 54.00 -36.42
C VAL A 11 26.42 53.69 -37.66
N GLY A 12 27.50 54.45 -37.90
CA GLY A 12 28.40 54.25 -39.06
C GLY A 12 29.67 53.44 -38.79
N GLY A 13 30.00 53.18 -37.52
CA GLY A 13 31.27 52.59 -37.08
C GLY A 13 31.44 51.09 -37.34
N ARG A 14 32.67 50.59 -37.22
CA ARG A 14 32.98 49.14 -37.32
C ARG A 14 32.17 48.32 -36.29
N THR A 15 31.95 48.87 -35.09
CA THR A 15 31.18 48.25 -34.01
C THR A 15 29.71 48.03 -34.37
N ALA A 16 29.01 49.03 -34.90
CA ALA A 16 27.62 48.86 -35.33
C ALA A 16 27.48 47.86 -36.48
N ARG A 17 28.46 47.80 -37.39
CA ARG A 17 28.47 46.80 -38.47
C ARG A 17 28.62 45.38 -37.94
N ILE A 18 29.51 45.17 -36.95
CA ILE A 18 29.68 43.87 -36.29
C ILE A 18 28.40 43.51 -35.52
N ALA A 19 27.86 44.45 -34.74
CA ALA A 19 26.62 44.23 -33.99
C ALA A 19 25.44 43.87 -34.91
N ALA A 20 25.31 44.53 -36.07
CA ALA A 20 24.28 44.19 -37.05
C ALA A 20 24.45 42.78 -37.61
N VAL A 21 25.69 42.34 -37.90
CA VAL A 21 25.97 40.98 -38.36
C VAL A 21 25.62 39.96 -37.29
N VAL A 22 26.02 40.20 -36.04
CA VAL A 22 25.68 39.33 -34.91
C VAL A 22 24.17 39.25 -34.71
N LEU A 23 23.46 40.37 -34.75
CA LEU A 23 22.01 40.39 -34.61
C LEU A 23 21.30 39.63 -35.73
N ALA A 24 21.72 39.84 -36.98
CA ALA A 24 21.18 39.10 -38.12
C ALA A 24 21.48 37.60 -38.03
N ALA A 25 22.65 37.21 -37.53
CA ALA A 25 23.01 35.83 -37.27
C ALA A 25 22.17 35.19 -36.17
N VAL A 26 21.97 35.89 -35.05
CA VAL A 26 21.13 35.40 -33.95
C VAL A 26 19.69 35.23 -34.44
N ILE A 27 19.10 36.23 -35.09
CA ILE A 27 17.72 36.14 -35.62
C ILE A 27 17.60 34.99 -36.63
N GLY A 28 18.51 34.91 -37.60
CA GLY A 28 18.48 33.88 -38.63
C GLY A 28 18.71 32.48 -38.05
N GLY A 29 19.68 32.32 -37.16
CA GLY A 29 19.97 31.06 -36.49
C GLY A 29 18.80 30.59 -35.61
N TRP A 30 18.18 31.50 -34.85
CA TRP A 30 17.02 31.21 -34.01
C TRP A 30 15.82 30.74 -34.85
N LEU A 31 15.58 31.40 -35.98
CA LEU A 31 14.54 31.00 -36.94
C LEU A 31 14.85 29.63 -37.56
N GLY A 32 16.12 29.37 -37.89
CA GLY A 32 16.56 28.07 -38.41
C GLY A 32 16.32 26.93 -37.42
N LEU A 33 16.65 27.14 -36.14
CA LEU A 33 16.35 26.18 -35.07
C LEU A 33 14.84 25.93 -34.96
N ALA A 34 14.04 27.00 -34.88
CA ALA A 34 12.59 26.89 -34.71
C ALA A 34 11.88 26.15 -35.87
N LEU A 35 12.40 26.22 -37.10
CA LEU A 35 11.74 25.65 -38.28
C LEU A 35 12.27 24.30 -38.73
N GLY A 36 13.55 24.00 -38.48
CA GLY A 36 14.23 22.87 -39.13
C GLY A 36 14.92 21.90 -38.19
N ALA A 37 14.94 22.16 -36.88
CA ALA A 37 15.54 21.26 -35.92
C ALA A 37 14.52 20.21 -35.45
N SER A 38 14.11 19.32 -36.35
CA SER A 38 13.32 18.13 -36.00
C SER A 38 13.78 16.86 -36.75
N THR A 39 13.59 15.71 -36.11
CA THR A 39 13.85 14.40 -36.68
C THR A 39 12.94 13.36 -36.04
N GLN A 40 12.67 12.27 -36.76
CA GLN A 40 11.98 11.10 -36.22
C GLN A 40 13.00 9.97 -36.13
N THR A 41 12.98 9.21 -35.05
CA THR A 41 13.85 8.05 -34.85
C THR A 41 13.10 6.95 -34.11
N SER A 42 13.31 5.71 -34.51
CA SER A 42 12.73 4.56 -33.84
C SER A 42 13.61 4.18 -32.66
N VAL A 43 13.02 4.11 -31.46
CA VAL A 43 13.70 3.76 -30.21
C VAL A 43 12.92 2.62 -29.57
N GLY A 44 13.45 1.40 -29.68
CA GLY A 44 12.73 0.20 -29.25
C GLY A 44 11.39 0.06 -29.98
N PRO A 45 10.26 -0.16 -29.28
CA PRO A 45 8.95 -0.35 -29.91
C PRO A 45 8.25 0.97 -30.29
N ALA A 46 8.88 2.13 -30.10
CA ALA A 46 8.23 3.43 -30.30
C ALA A 46 8.97 4.30 -31.31
N ASP A 47 8.22 5.04 -32.11
CA ASP A 47 8.76 6.14 -32.92
C ASP A 47 8.74 7.43 -32.11
N ILE A 48 9.93 8.01 -31.93
CA ILE A 48 10.13 9.23 -31.16
C ILE A 48 10.41 10.38 -32.14
N GLY A 49 9.50 11.35 -32.16
CA GLY A 49 9.70 12.65 -32.76
C GLY A 49 10.55 13.52 -31.84
N MET A 50 11.72 13.95 -32.30
CA MET A 50 12.64 14.80 -31.54
C MET A 50 12.71 16.18 -32.19
N SER A 51 12.64 17.25 -31.39
CA SER A 51 12.86 18.61 -31.90
C SER A 51 13.60 19.49 -30.91
N LEU A 52 14.36 20.45 -31.42
CA LEU A 52 15.11 21.43 -30.63
C LEU A 52 14.54 22.81 -30.89
N THR A 53 13.81 23.35 -29.91
CA THR A 53 13.14 24.64 -30.04
C THR A 53 13.85 25.69 -29.19
N PRO A 54 13.89 26.95 -29.61
CA PRO A 54 14.42 28.00 -28.75
C PRO A 54 13.51 28.25 -27.55
N SER A 55 14.10 28.44 -26.38
CA SER A 55 13.36 28.60 -25.11
C SER A 55 14.07 29.59 -24.19
N TRP A 56 13.35 30.17 -23.23
CA TRP A 56 13.97 30.99 -22.17
C TRP A 56 14.56 30.14 -21.04
N THR A 57 14.12 28.89 -20.94
CA THR A 57 14.55 27.92 -19.92
C THR A 57 15.05 26.66 -20.59
N GLY A 58 16.15 26.11 -20.08
CA GLY A 58 16.67 24.83 -20.54
C GLY A 58 15.88 23.69 -19.93
N GLU A 59 15.10 23.03 -20.77
CA GLU A 59 14.28 21.89 -20.35
C GLU A 59 14.25 20.82 -21.45
N THR A 60 14.06 19.58 -21.01
CA THR A 60 13.71 18.46 -21.88
C THR A 60 12.27 18.09 -21.56
N VAL A 61 11.41 18.01 -22.58
CA VAL A 61 10.01 17.63 -22.40
C VAL A 61 9.73 16.36 -23.19
N VAL A 62 9.25 15.35 -22.48
CA VAL A 62 8.77 14.10 -23.07
C VAL A 62 7.25 14.17 -23.14
N ASP A 63 6.69 14.18 -24.34
CA ASP A 63 5.26 14.24 -24.61
C ASP A 63 4.71 12.85 -24.94
N VAL A 64 3.79 12.38 -24.10
CA VAL A 64 3.13 11.08 -24.21
C VAL A 64 1.65 11.32 -24.47
N ARG A 65 1.29 11.69 -25.69
CA ARG A 65 -0.12 11.97 -26.03
C ARG A 65 -0.95 10.67 -26.02
N PRO A 66 -2.22 10.72 -25.55
CA PRO A 66 -2.94 11.85 -24.94
C PRO A 66 -2.77 11.96 -23.41
N LEU A 67 -1.82 11.23 -22.83
CA LEU A 67 -1.72 11.04 -21.38
C LEU A 67 -1.15 12.28 -20.67
N GLY A 68 -0.24 13.02 -21.30
CA GLY A 68 0.35 14.23 -20.74
C GLY A 68 1.85 14.32 -21.00
N THR A 69 2.54 15.18 -20.25
CA THR A 69 3.98 15.43 -20.44
C THR A 69 4.80 15.20 -19.18
N LEU A 70 6.06 14.83 -19.37
CA LEU A 70 7.11 14.81 -18.37
C LEU A 70 8.10 15.93 -18.68
N ASN A 71 8.23 16.90 -17.78
CA ASN A 71 9.15 18.03 -17.94
C ASN A 71 10.36 17.88 -17.01
N PHE A 72 11.55 17.93 -17.59
CA PHE A 72 12.84 17.81 -16.93
C PHE A 72 13.64 19.10 -17.09
N LYS A 73 14.09 19.70 -15.98
CA LYS A 73 15.01 20.84 -16.00
C LYS A 73 16.45 20.37 -16.20
N THR A 74 16.77 19.94 -17.41
CA THR A 74 18.03 19.24 -17.70
C THR A 74 19.23 20.16 -17.84
N HIS A 75 19.07 21.41 -18.26
CA HIS A 75 20.21 22.30 -18.57
C HIS A 75 19.84 23.78 -18.43
N ASN A 76 20.82 24.69 -18.51
CA ASN A 76 20.60 26.13 -18.31
C ASN A 76 20.72 26.97 -19.59
N SER A 77 20.87 26.35 -20.77
CA SER A 77 20.93 27.08 -22.04
C SER A 77 19.52 27.40 -22.57
N PRO A 78 19.37 28.44 -23.41
CA PRO A 78 18.07 28.91 -23.89
C PRO A 78 17.55 28.08 -25.08
N VAL A 79 17.54 26.76 -24.93
CA VAL A 79 16.92 25.81 -25.88
C VAL A 79 16.13 24.77 -25.11
N ARG A 80 15.15 24.18 -25.76
CA ARG A 80 14.32 23.12 -25.23
C ARG A 80 14.38 21.92 -26.17
N LEU A 81 14.54 20.74 -25.59
CA LEU A 81 14.48 19.47 -26.30
C LEU A 81 13.10 18.85 -26.11
N ASP A 82 12.32 18.73 -27.17
CA ASP A 82 11.03 18.06 -27.17
C ASP A 82 11.17 16.65 -27.74
N LEU A 83 10.68 15.65 -27.01
CA LEU A 83 10.65 14.24 -27.38
C LEU A 83 9.19 13.78 -27.35
N THR A 84 8.58 13.55 -28.49
CA THR A 84 7.18 13.11 -28.59
C THR A 84 7.12 11.66 -29.00
N ILE A 85 6.32 10.86 -28.30
CA ILE A 85 5.96 9.52 -28.77
C ILE A 85 4.90 9.66 -29.86
N GLU A 86 5.26 9.38 -31.11
CA GLU A 86 4.38 9.54 -32.27
C GLU A 86 3.58 8.27 -32.57
N ALA A 87 4.23 7.10 -32.45
CA ALA A 87 3.63 5.80 -32.67
C ALA A 87 4.28 4.75 -31.75
N VAL A 88 3.52 3.72 -31.39
CA VAL A 88 4.00 2.54 -30.67
C VAL A 88 3.60 1.31 -31.48
N HIS A 89 4.57 0.43 -31.76
CA HIS A 89 4.43 -0.79 -32.55
C HIS A 89 4.11 -1.98 -31.62
N PRO A 90 2.84 -2.41 -31.53
CA PRO A 90 2.41 -3.42 -30.55
C PRO A 90 3.02 -4.81 -30.79
N GLU A 91 3.31 -5.15 -32.05
CA GLU A 91 3.98 -6.39 -32.42
C GLU A 91 5.39 -6.51 -31.82
N MET A 92 6.14 -5.41 -31.80
CA MET A 92 7.45 -5.35 -31.17
C MET A 92 7.31 -5.43 -29.64
N ALA A 93 6.31 -4.73 -29.07
CA ALA A 93 5.98 -4.80 -27.65
C ALA A 93 5.62 -6.23 -27.17
N GLU A 94 4.98 -7.04 -28.02
CA GLU A 94 4.62 -8.42 -27.68
C GLU A 94 5.83 -9.36 -27.72
N GLU A 95 6.75 -9.16 -28.66
CA GLU A 95 8.00 -9.91 -28.75
C GLU A 95 8.90 -9.67 -27.53
N ILE A 96 8.91 -8.42 -27.04
CA ILE A 96 9.58 -7.99 -25.81
C ILE A 96 9.12 -8.77 -24.57
N ILE A 97 7.80 -9.03 -24.47
CA ILE A 97 7.22 -9.75 -23.33
C ILE A 97 7.55 -11.25 -23.39
N LYS A 98 7.75 -11.80 -24.59
CA LYS A 98 7.95 -13.24 -24.82
C LYS A 98 9.41 -13.69 -24.72
N ASP A 99 10.39 -12.80 -24.95
CA ASP A 99 11.82 -13.14 -24.86
C ASP A 99 12.47 -12.59 -23.57
N PRO A 100 12.81 -13.45 -22.59
CA PRO A 100 13.47 -13.04 -21.35
C PRO A 100 14.84 -12.39 -21.56
N ARG A 101 15.52 -12.65 -22.68
CA ARG A 101 16.85 -12.11 -22.99
C ARG A 101 16.82 -10.69 -23.56
N TRP A 102 15.63 -10.18 -23.87
CA TRP A 102 15.48 -8.83 -24.39
C TRP A 102 15.75 -7.78 -23.31
N ALA A 103 15.36 -8.07 -22.06
CA ALA A 103 15.62 -7.21 -20.91
C ALA A 103 17.12 -6.89 -20.73
N ASP A 104 17.99 -7.86 -20.98
CA ASP A 104 19.45 -7.71 -20.85
C ASP A 104 20.07 -6.75 -21.87
N ARG A 105 19.42 -6.57 -23.03
CA ARG A 105 19.92 -5.74 -24.14
C ARG A 105 19.16 -4.43 -24.32
N LEU A 106 18.00 -4.29 -23.67
CA LEU A 106 17.09 -3.18 -23.84
C LEU A 106 17.75 -1.82 -23.61
N SER A 107 18.42 -1.67 -22.47
CA SER A 107 19.06 -0.40 -22.09
C SER A 107 20.08 0.05 -23.15
N ALA A 108 20.94 -0.88 -23.60
CA ALA A 108 21.98 -0.59 -24.58
C ALA A 108 21.43 -0.28 -25.98
N THR A 109 20.28 -0.85 -26.35
CA THR A 109 19.62 -0.55 -27.63
C THR A 109 18.95 0.83 -27.57
N ILE A 110 18.16 1.10 -26.52
CA ILE A 110 17.51 2.40 -26.33
C ILE A 110 18.53 3.54 -26.30
N GLU A 111 19.61 3.36 -25.54
CA GLU A 111 20.67 4.37 -25.43
C GLU A 111 21.29 4.67 -26.79
N ARG A 112 21.63 3.62 -27.56
CA ARG A 112 22.25 3.76 -28.88
C ARG A 112 21.32 4.49 -29.86
N ASP A 113 20.06 4.06 -29.94
CA ASP A 113 19.08 4.62 -30.88
C ASP A 113 18.76 6.08 -30.53
N ALA A 114 18.60 6.38 -29.25
CA ALA A 114 18.39 7.74 -28.77
C ALA A 114 19.59 8.66 -29.06
N ILE A 115 20.83 8.18 -28.82
CA ILE A 115 22.05 8.95 -29.12
C ILE A 115 22.17 9.24 -30.62
N GLU A 116 21.89 8.27 -31.48
CA GLU A 116 21.95 8.46 -32.94
C GLU A 116 20.86 9.44 -33.42
N GLY A 117 19.66 9.37 -32.83
CA GLY A 117 18.59 10.35 -33.01
C GLY A 117 19.01 11.77 -32.61
N LEU A 118 19.56 11.94 -31.40
CA LEU A 118 20.05 13.23 -30.90
C LEU A 118 21.19 13.78 -31.77
N ARG A 119 22.10 12.92 -32.25
CA ARG A 119 23.18 13.29 -33.15
C ARG A 119 22.63 13.81 -34.47
N THR A 120 21.65 13.12 -35.04
CA THR A 120 20.97 13.53 -36.28
C THR A 120 20.26 14.87 -36.09
N LEU A 121 19.56 15.05 -34.97
CA LEU A 121 18.92 16.30 -34.60
C LEU A 121 19.94 17.45 -34.50
N ALA A 122 21.06 17.25 -33.81
CA ALA A 122 22.10 18.26 -33.64
C ALA A 122 22.71 18.69 -34.99
N ILE A 123 22.97 17.74 -35.89
CA ILE A 123 23.47 18.02 -37.24
C ILE A 123 22.44 18.83 -38.03
N ARG A 124 21.16 18.42 -38.02
CA ARG A 124 20.08 19.16 -38.69
C ARG A 124 19.94 20.57 -38.13
N ALA A 125 19.91 20.71 -36.80
CA ALA A 125 19.83 22.00 -36.12
C ALA A 125 20.96 22.95 -36.57
N ALA A 126 22.21 22.46 -36.62
CA ALA A 126 23.34 23.24 -37.10
C ALA A 126 23.19 23.64 -38.57
N LEU A 127 22.79 22.72 -39.45
CA LEU A 127 22.59 23.01 -40.88
C LEU A 127 21.51 24.07 -41.11
N PHE A 128 20.35 23.92 -40.47
CA PHE A 128 19.25 24.87 -40.60
C PHE A 128 19.57 26.24 -39.98
N ALA A 129 20.22 26.28 -38.82
CA ALA A 129 20.65 27.54 -38.22
C ALA A 129 21.68 28.29 -39.10
N VAL A 130 22.65 27.57 -39.67
CA VAL A 130 23.65 28.17 -40.57
C VAL A 130 23.02 28.63 -41.88
N ALA A 131 22.14 27.83 -42.48
CA ALA A 131 21.43 28.20 -43.71
C ALA A 131 20.53 29.41 -43.51
N ALA A 132 19.73 29.44 -42.44
CA ALA A 132 18.86 30.56 -42.12
C ALA A 132 19.65 31.81 -41.72
N GLY A 133 20.77 31.64 -41.01
CA GLY A 133 21.74 32.71 -40.72
C GLY A 133 22.35 33.32 -41.99
N PHE A 134 22.75 32.48 -42.95
CA PHE A 134 23.25 32.92 -44.26
C PHE A 134 22.18 33.69 -45.03
N LEU A 135 20.97 33.13 -45.16
CA LEU A 135 19.86 33.75 -45.87
C LEU A 135 19.47 35.09 -45.26
N THR A 136 19.40 35.17 -43.93
CA THR A 136 19.10 36.42 -43.21
C THR A 136 20.17 37.47 -43.48
N GLY A 137 21.46 37.10 -43.41
CA GLY A 137 22.55 38.01 -43.76
C GLY A 137 22.54 38.45 -45.22
N LEU A 138 22.14 37.56 -46.15
CA LEU A 138 22.01 37.89 -47.56
C LEU A 138 20.86 38.88 -47.80
N VAL A 139 19.71 38.69 -47.15
CA VAL A 139 18.55 39.59 -47.25
C VAL A 139 18.88 40.96 -46.67
N VAL A 140 19.46 41.02 -45.47
CA VAL A 140 19.75 42.27 -44.75
C VAL A 140 20.88 43.06 -45.40
N PHE A 141 21.98 42.40 -45.77
CA PHE A 141 23.18 43.09 -46.23
C PHE A 141 23.42 43.04 -47.73
N ARG A 142 22.67 42.21 -48.47
CA ARG A 142 22.76 42.03 -49.94
C ARG A 142 24.18 41.75 -50.43
N ARG A 143 25.03 41.15 -49.59
CA ARG A 143 26.45 40.89 -49.88
C ARG A 143 26.88 39.54 -49.35
N LEU A 144 27.40 38.68 -50.24
CA LEU A 144 27.83 37.32 -49.93
C LEU A 144 28.84 37.25 -48.78
N SER A 145 29.81 38.17 -48.74
CA SER A 145 30.81 38.17 -47.67
C SER A 145 30.20 38.41 -46.27
N ARG A 146 29.13 39.22 -46.18
CA ARG A 146 28.45 39.48 -44.90
C ARG A 146 27.51 38.34 -44.54
N ALA A 147 26.86 37.72 -45.52
CA ALA A 147 26.09 36.49 -45.34
C ALA A 147 26.96 35.31 -44.84
N ALA A 148 28.21 35.21 -45.31
CA ALA A 148 29.16 34.22 -44.80
C ALA A 148 29.51 34.46 -43.32
N TRP A 149 29.69 35.72 -42.91
CA TRP A 149 29.91 36.06 -41.50
C TRP A 149 28.68 35.76 -40.63
N THR A 150 27.46 36.03 -41.10
CA THR A 150 26.25 35.67 -40.34
C THR A 150 26.09 34.15 -40.20
N ALA A 151 26.42 33.40 -41.25
CA ALA A 151 26.44 31.93 -41.23
C ALA A 151 27.46 31.39 -40.19
N ALA A 152 28.69 31.91 -40.22
CA ALA A 152 29.73 31.55 -39.26
C ALA A 152 29.35 31.91 -37.82
N THR A 153 28.77 33.09 -37.59
CA THR A 153 28.27 33.48 -36.26
C THR A 153 27.11 32.60 -35.81
N SER A 154 26.23 32.16 -36.72
CA SER A 154 25.14 31.23 -36.40
C SER A 154 25.67 29.84 -36.01
N LEU A 155 26.72 29.36 -36.67
CA LEU A 155 27.42 28.14 -36.28
C LEU A 155 28.03 28.26 -34.88
N ILE A 156 28.74 29.35 -34.61
CA ILE A 156 29.29 29.63 -33.28
C ILE A 156 28.19 29.65 -32.23
N MET A 157 27.05 30.28 -32.53
CA MET A 157 25.90 30.31 -31.63
C MET A 157 25.41 28.89 -31.31
N VAL A 158 25.22 28.01 -32.30
CA VAL A 158 24.80 26.61 -32.07
C VAL A 158 25.83 25.85 -31.22
N VAL A 159 27.13 26.01 -31.50
CA VAL A 159 28.20 25.37 -30.72
C VAL A 159 28.19 25.86 -29.28
N VAL A 160 27.99 27.16 -29.05
CA VAL A 160 27.91 27.75 -27.71
C VAL A 160 26.67 27.26 -26.97
N LEU A 161 25.50 27.23 -27.62
CA LEU A 161 24.26 26.75 -27.01
C LEU A 161 24.36 25.26 -26.64
N GLY A 162 24.82 24.42 -27.57
CA GLY A 162 25.01 22.99 -27.33
C GLY A 162 26.09 22.71 -26.29
N GLY A 163 27.20 23.46 -26.33
CA GLY A 163 28.26 23.38 -25.32
C GLY A 163 27.76 23.78 -23.93
N LEU A 164 26.96 24.85 -23.83
CA LEU A 164 26.34 25.26 -22.56
C LEU A 164 25.33 24.21 -22.08
N SER A 165 24.52 23.64 -22.97
CA SER A 165 23.61 22.52 -22.61
C SER A 165 24.39 21.34 -22.03
N ALA A 166 25.48 20.94 -22.67
CA ALA A 166 26.30 19.81 -22.22
C ALA A 166 27.03 20.10 -20.90
N LEU A 167 27.58 21.31 -20.73
CA LEU A 167 28.30 21.71 -19.52
C LEU A 167 27.39 21.93 -18.32
N THR A 168 26.12 22.29 -18.54
CA THR A 168 25.14 22.55 -17.49
C THR A 168 24.13 21.42 -17.32
N PHE A 169 24.39 20.27 -17.95
CA PHE A 169 23.51 19.11 -17.88
C PHE A 169 23.45 18.56 -16.45
N ASP A 170 22.27 18.56 -15.83
CA ASP A 170 22.05 17.95 -14.52
C ASP A 170 21.39 16.56 -14.68
N PRO A 171 22.15 15.46 -14.53
CA PRO A 171 21.60 14.12 -14.66
C PRO A 171 20.59 13.78 -13.55
N ARG A 172 20.63 14.48 -12.40
CA ARG A 172 19.68 14.24 -11.30
C ARG A 172 18.27 14.70 -11.65
N SER A 173 18.14 15.64 -12.58
CA SER A 173 16.83 16.12 -13.04
C SER A 173 15.95 15.01 -13.64
N VAL A 174 16.56 13.91 -14.13
CA VAL A 174 15.86 12.73 -14.65
C VAL A 174 15.06 12.01 -13.56
N ALA A 175 15.48 12.12 -12.30
CA ALA A 175 14.80 11.50 -11.16
C ALA A 175 13.58 12.29 -10.68
N GLU A 176 13.49 13.59 -11.00
CA GLU A 176 12.46 14.50 -10.50
C GLU A 176 11.69 15.24 -11.63
N PRO A 177 11.04 14.53 -12.57
CA PRO A 177 10.21 15.19 -13.57
C PRO A 177 8.97 15.86 -12.97
N ARG A 178 8.54 16.95 -13.60
CA ARG A 178 7.20 17.51 -13.39
C ARG A 178 6.21 16.86 -14.35
N TYR A 179 5.17 16.26 -13.78
CA TYR A 179 4.11 15.57 -14.53
C TYR A 179 2.93 16.50 -14.80
N THR A 180 2.32 16.35 -15.97
CA THR A 180 1.06 17.03 -16.33
C THR A 180 0.03 16.05 -16.88
N GLY A 181 -1.24 16.45 -16.90
CA GLY A 181 -2.33 15.66 -17.47
C GLY A 181 -2.66 14.42 -16.64
N LEU A 182 -3.00 13.32 -17.32
CA LEU A 182 -3.29 12.02 -16.69
C LEU A 182 -2.03 11.38 -16.08
N LEU A 183 -0.84 11.84 -16.47
CA LEU A 183 0.42 11.35 -15.90
C LEU A 183 0.70 11.85 -14.47
N THR A 184 -0.05 12.82 -13.97
CA THR A 184 0.13 13.34 -12.59
C THR A 184 -0.09 12.26 -11.52
N GLY A 185 -0.83 11.18 -11.83
CA GLY A 185 -1.01 10.02 -10.93
C GLY A 185 0.03 8.90 -11.08
N VAL A 186 1.03 9.03 -11.97
CA VAL A 186 2.06 7.99 -12.19
C VAL A 186 3.02 7.81 -11.01
N PRO A 187 3.46 8.86 -10.28
CA PRO A 187 4.32 8.68 -9.11
C PRO A 187 3.74 7.72 -8.06
N SER A 188 2.42 7.73 -7.86
CA SER A 188 1.71 6.82 -6.96
C SER A 188 1.57 5.38 -7.48
N LEU A 189 1.89 5.12 -8.76
CA LEU A 189 1.78 3.79 -9.37
C LEU A 189 3.14 3.06 -9.47
N ILE A 190 4.25 3.80 -9.61
CA ILE A 190 5.57 3.21 -9.96
C ILE A 190 6.69 3.62 -8.99
N GLY A 191 6.50 4.66 -8.16
CA GLY A 191 7.57 5.21 -7.31
C GLY A 191 8.60 6.04 -8.08
N SER A 192 9.56 6.66 -7.38
CA SER A 192 10.64 7.46 -7.99
C SER A 192 11.73 6.59 -8.63
N ALA A 193 12.52 7.13 -9.56
CA ALA A 193 13.63 6.40 -10.18
C ALA A 193 14.69 5.91 -9.16
N GLU A 194 14.85 6.62 -8.04
CA GLU A 194 15.70 6.22 -6.92
C GLU A 194 15.16 4.97 -6.20
N SER A 195 13.82 4.87 -6.08
CA SER A 195 13.17 3.68 -5.53
C SER A 195 13.42 2.43 -6.39
N ILE A 196 13.57 2.56 -7.71
CA ILE A 196 13.84 1.45 -8.64
C ILE A 196 15.23 0.84 -8.42
N VAL A 197 16.25 1.69 -8.20
CA VAL A 197 17.65 1.24 -7.99
C VAL A 197 17.84 0.63 -6.59
N ASN A 198 17.23 1.22 -5.57
CA ASN A 198 17.27 0.67 -4.20
C ASN A 198 16.53 -0.68 -4.12
N ARG A 199 15.36 -0.80 -4.77
CA ARG A 199 14.59 -2.06 -4.88
C ARG A 199 15.38 -3.20 -5.53
N PHE A 200 16.20 -2.91 -6.54
CA PHE A 200 17.00 -3.92 -7.24
C PHE A 200 18.18 -4.42 -6.40
N SER A 201 18.77 -3.54 -5.59
CA SER A 201 19.86 -3.87 -4.66
C SER A 201 19.37 -4.75 -3.51
N GLU A 202 18.16 -4.48 -3.01
CA GLU A 202 17.47 -5.31 -2.01
C GLU A 202 17.04 -6.68 -2.56
N TYR A 203 16.54 -6.76 -3.80
CA TYR A 203 16.20 -8.01 -4.47
C TYR A 203 17.39 -8.97 -4.56
N ARG A 204 18.60 -8.46 -4.84
CA ARG A 204 19.84 -9.27 -4.81
C ARG A 204 20.20 -9.77 -3.41
N GLY A 205 19.87 -9.02 -2.36
CA GLY A 205 20.01 -9.46 -0.97
C GLY A 205 19.03 -10.58 -0.58
N GLN A 206 17.88 -10.69 -1.25
CA GLN A 206 16.82 -11.66 -0.93
C GLN A 206 17.21 -13.13 -1.23
N LEU A 207 18.07 -13.38 -2.22
CA LEU A 207 18.54 -14.75 -2.53
C LEU A 207 19.47 -15.32 -1.44
N ALA A 208 20.24 -14.47 -0.75
CA ALA A 208 21.07 -14.89 0.38
C ALA A 208 20.23 -15.15 1.65
N LYS A 209 19.14 -14.40 1.84
CA LYS A 209 18.24 -14.46 3.01
C LYS A 209 17.41 -15.75 3.08
N LEU A 210 17.09 -16.37 1.95
CA LEU A 210 16.31 -17.62 1.90
C LEU A 210 17.02 -18.79 2.60
N VAL A 211 18.36 -18.80 2.60
CA VAL A 211 19.16 -19.88 3.19
C VAL A 211 19.41 -19.64 4.68
N THR A 212 19.62 -18.39 5.10
CA THR A 212 19.89 -18.03 6.51
C THR A 212 18.64 -18.09 7.39
N ASN A 213 17.48 -17.67 6.89
CA ASN A 213 16.24 -17.61 7.68
C ASN A 213 15.69 -19.00 8.05
N VAL A 214 15.95 -20.04 7.24
CA VAL A 214 15.52 -21.42 7.54
C VAL A 214 16.26 -21.98 8.77
N SER A 215 17.55 -21.66 8.93
CA SER A 215 18.33 -22.12 10.08
C SER A 215 17.94 -21.40 11.38
N GLN A 216 17.63 -20.10 11.33
CA GLN A 216 17.19 -19.33 12.51
C GLN A 216 15.79 -19.71 12.99
N LEU A 217 14.88 -20.05 12.08
CA LEU A 217 13.55 -20.59 12.42
C LEU A 217 13.66 -21.90 13.20
N TYR A 218 14.61 -22.76 12.82
CA TYR A 218 14.90 -24.02 13.50
C TYR A 218 15.38 -23.77 14.93
N GLU A 219 16.33 -22.86 15.14
CA GLU A 219 16.82 -22.51 16.48
C GLU A 219 15.74 -21.89 17.37
N ALA A 220 14.96 -20.93 16.85
CA ALA A 220 13.91 -20.26 17.62
C ALA A 220 12.83 -21.24 18.12
N GLY A 221 12.44 -22.20 17.28
CA GLY A 221 11.49 -23.25 17.66
C GLY A 221 11.96 -24.13 18.83
N THR A 222 13.28 -24.34 18.98
CA THR A 222 13.85 -25.14 20.08
C THR A 222 13.88 -24.42 21.43
N MET A 223 13.75 -23.09 21.45
CA MET A 223 13.79 -22.28 22.69
C MET A 223 12.40 -21.98 23.27
N LEU A 224 11.33 -22.42 22.61
CA LEU A 224 9.96 -22.19 23.08
C LEU A 224 9.69 -22.98 24.37
N PRO A 225 8.83 -22.45 25.27
CA PRO A 225 8.34 -23.20 26.42
C PRO A 225 7.84 -24.58 26.01
N ILE A 226 8.12 -25.59 26.86
CA ILE A 226 7.71 -26.98 26.63
C ILE A 226 6.17 -27.00 26.56
N PHE A 227 5.67 -27.08 25.34
CA PHE A 227 4.31 -27.40 24.99
C PHE A 227 4.47 -28.63 24.10
N ASP A 228 4.08 -29.78 24.62
CA ASP A 228 4.10 -31.04 23.88
C ASP A 228 2.83 -31.05 23.02
N PRO A 229 2.88 -30.72 21.72
CA PRO A 229 1.69 -30.58 20.92
C PRO A 229 1.12 -31.99 20.73
N ASP A 230 0.00 -32.26 21.38
CA ASP A 230 -0.71 -33.54 21.26
C ASP A 230 -0.93 -33.88 19.77
N PRO A 231 -0.62 -35.10 19.30
CA PRO A 231 -1.02 -35.59 17.98
C PRO A 231 -2.51 -35.37 17.63
N GLU A 232 -3.34 -35.16 18.65
CA GLU A 232 -4.76 -34.82 18.56
C GLU A 232 -5.08 -33.32 18.45
N MET A 233 -4.12 -32.47 18.08
CA MET A 233 -4.38 -31.04 17.77
C MET A 233 -4.58 -30.77 16.27
N ILE A 234 -5.36 -29.75 15.95
CA ILE A 234 -5.48 -29.14 14.62
C ILE A 234 -4.59 -27.90 14.61
N ARG A 235 -3.60 -27.86 13.71
CA ARG A 235 -2.68 -26.73 13.57
C ARG A 235 -3.13 -25.85 12.41
N VAL A 236 -3.45 -24.60 12.71
CA VAL A 236 -3.96 -23.63 11.73
C VAL A 236 -2.97 -22.49 11.60
N LEU A 237 -2.49 -22.22 10.39
CA LEU A 237 -1.72 -21.01 10.12
C LEU A 237 -2.68 -19.87 9.77
N HIS A 238 -2.70 -18.82 10.58
CA HIS A 238 -3.41 -17.57 10.30
C HIS A 238 -2.47 -16.61 9.59
N VAL A 239 -2.91 -16.13 8.42
CA VAL A 239 -2.24 -15.13 7.59
C VAL A 239 -3.22 -14.07 7.17
N SER A 240 -2.70 -12.91 6.77
CA SER A 240 -3.50 -11.81 6.26
C SER A 240 -2.63 -10.80 5.51
N ASP A 241 -3.26 -9.97 4.69
CA ASP A 241 -2.69 -8.74 4.14
C ASP A 241 -1.37 -9.03 3.39
N LEU A 242 -1.40 -9.96 2.41
CA LEU A 242 -0.23 -10.35 1.62
C LEU A 242 0.19 -9.27 0.62
N HIS A 243 -0.74 -8.45 0.11
CA HIS A 243 -0.45 -7.30 -0.76
C HIS A 243 0.55 -7.61 -1.90
N ILE A 244 0.36 -8.75 -2.58
CA ILE A 244 1.21 -9.20 -3.71
C ILE A 244 2.70 -9.34 -3.35
N ASN A 245 3.06 -9.43 -2.07
CA ASN A 245 4.45 -9.65 -1.69
C ASN A 245 4.85 -11.13 -1.88
N PRO A 246 5.72 -11.47 -2.85
CA PRO A 246 6.11 -12.86 -3.10
C PRO A 246 6.86 -13.51 -1.92
N ILE A 247 7.44 -12.71 -1.02
CA ILE A 247 8.09 -13.21 0.21
C ILE A 247 7.06 -13.87 1.14
N GLY A 248 5.82 -13.35 1.18
CA GLY A 248 4.75 -13.93 1.98
C GLY A 248 4.52 -15.41 1.66
N TRP A 249 4.59 -15.81 0.39
CA TRP A 249 4.48 -17.22 0.00
C TRP A 249 5.64 -18.10 0.49
N ASN A 250 6.86 -17.55 0.56
CA ASN A 250 8.00 -18.28 1.13
C ASN A 250 7.81 -18.50 2.62
N VAL A 251 7.40 -17.45 3.36
CA VAL A 251 7.11 -17.54 4.79
C VAL A 251 5.99 -18.56 5.04
N ILE A 252 4.89 -18.49 4.28
CA ILE A 252 3.78 -19.44 4.39
C ILE A 252 4.24 -20.88 4.19
N ARG A 253 5.04 -21.16 3.15
CA ARG A 253 5.57 -22.52 2.91
C ARG A 253 6.45 -22.98 4.06
N SER A 254 7.40 -22.16 4.47
CA SER A 254 8.33 -22.49 5.56
C SER A 254 7.60 -22.76 6.87
N LEU A 255 6.63 -21.92 7.25
CA LEU A 255 5.84 -22.12 8.47
C LEU A 255 4.95 -23.36 8.36
N LYS A 256 4.30 -23.56 7.20
CA LYS A 256 3.45 -24.71 6.96
C LYS A 256 4.22 -26.03 7.12
N ASP A 257 5.42 -26.12 6.54
CA ASP A 257 6.26 -27.31 6.62
C ASP A 257 6.89 -27.46 8.03
N GLN A 258 7.42 -26.38 8.62
CA GLN A 258 8.12 -26.41 9.91
C GLN A 258 7.20 -26.73 11.09
N PHE A 259 6.00 -26.15 11.10
CA PHE A 259 5.01 -26.38 12.16
C PHE A 259 4.03 -27.50 11.83
N ASN A 260 4.20 -28.17 10.68
CA ASN A 260 3.33 -29.23 10.20
C ASN A 260 1.84 -28.84 10.28
N VAL A 261 1.53 -27.71 9.65
CA VAL A 261 0.22 -27.05 9.64
C VAL A 261 -0.80 -27.89 8.86
N ASP A 262 -2.00 -28.07 9.41
CA ASP A 262 -3.08 -28.86 8.80
C ASP A 262 -3.89 -28.08 7.76
N MET A 263 -4.01 -26.76 7.95
CA MET A 263 -4.73 -25.83 7.07
C MET A 263 -4.32 -24.37 7.31
N ILE A 264 -4.64 -23.51 6.35
CA ILE A 264 -4.35 -22.07 6.41
C ILE A 264 -5.68 -21.30 6.40
N ILE A 265 -5.80 -20.27 7.24
CA ILE A 265 -6.87 -19.27 7.17
C ILE A 265 -6.24 -17.94 6.78
N ASP A 266 -6.62 -17.42 5.61
CA ASP A 266 -6.27 -16.11 5.11
C ASP A 266 -7.44 -15.14 5.32
N THR A 267 -7.19 -14.11 6.14
CA THR A 267 -8.19 -13.06 6.44
C THR A 267 -8.25 -11.92 5.44
N GLY A 268 -7.64 -12.06 4.25
CA GLY A 268 -7.89 -11.20 3.10
C GLY A 268 -6.77 -10.21 2.79
N ASP A 269 -6.99 -9.35 1.80
CA ASP A 269 -6.01 -8.44 1.20
C ASP A 269 -4.80 -9.18 0.61
N ILE A 270 -5.11 -10.21 -0.18
CA ILE A 270 -4.10 -10.93 -0.97
C ILE A 270 -3.60 -10.10 -2.17
N SER A 271 -4.42 -9.15 -2.65
CA SER A 271 -4.14 -8.22 -3.74
C SER A 271 -4.07 -6.75 -3.28
N ASP A 272 -3.41 -5.89 -4.06
CA ASP A 272 -3.35 -4.44 -3.79
C ASP A 272 -4.47 -3.66 -4.49
N HIS A 273 -4.79 -4.04 -5.72
CA HIS A 273 -5.76 -3.31 -6.55
C HIS A 273 -6.95 -4.18 -6.99
N GLY A 274 -6.97 -5.46 -6.65
CA GLY A 274 -8.03 -6.39 -7.03
C GLY A 274 -8.18 -6.62 -8.54
N THR A 275 -7.14 -6.39 -9.33
CA THR A 275 -7.15 -6.46 -10.79
C THR A 275 -6.90 -7.89 -11.31
N LYS A 276 -7.25 -8.13 -12.59
CA LYS A 276 -7.01 -9.44 -13.22
C LYS A 276 -5.51 -9.76 -13.36
N ALA A 277 -4.66 -8.75 -13.52
CA ALA A 277 -3.21 -8.94 -13.67
C ALA A 277 -2.58 -9.52 -12.40
N GLU A 278 -3.11 -9.15 -11.23
CA GLU A 278 -2.61 -9.59 -9.92
C GLU A 278 -3.01 -11.05 -9.61
N ASN A 279 -4.02 -11.60 -10.30
CA ASN A 279 -4.52 -12.96 -10.07
C ASN A 279 -3.51 -14.08 -10.39
N GLU A 280 -2.39 -13.78 -11.05
CA GLU A 280 -1.30 -14.76 -11.17
C GLU A 280 -0.69 -15.09 -9.80
N PHE A 281 -0.69 -14.13 -8.87
CA PHE A 281 -0.15 -14.28 -7.51
C PHE A 281 -0.89 -15.35 -6.69
N VAL A 282 -2.20 -15.51 -6.89
CA VAL A 282 -3.00 -16.47 -6.12
C VAL A 282 -2.77 -17.93 -6.54
N LYS A 283 -2.07 -18.19 -7.66
CA LYS A 283 -1.78 -19.56 -8.13
C LYS A 283 -0.88 -20.34 -7.17
N GLU A 284 -0.13 -19.65 -6.32
CA GLU A 284 0.70 -20.27 -5.28
C GLU A 284 -0.13 -21.08 -4.27
N ILE A 285 -1.39 -20.70 -4.03
CA ILE A 285 -2.31 -21.43 -3.15
C ILE A 285 -2.39 -22.91 -3.57
N GLY A 286 -2.55 -23.16 -4.87
CA GLY A 286 -2.64 -24.50 -5.46
C GLY A 286 -1.44 -25.42 -5.18
N ARG A 287 -0.29 -24.85 -4.78
CA ARG A 287 0.97 -25.55 -4.53
C ARG A 287 1.19 -25.90 -3.05
N LEU A 288 0.39 -25.35 -2.13
CA LEU A 288 0.62 -25.51 -0.69
C LEU A 288 0.32 -26.92 -0.17
N GLY A 289 -0.61 -27.64 -0.81
CA GLY A 289 -0.95 -29.03 -0.47
C GLY A 289 -1.85 -29.20 0.76
N VAL A 290 -2.24 -28.12 1.43
CA VAL A 290 -3.18 -28.09 2.57
C VAL A 290 -4.39 -27.23 2.24
N PRO A 291 -5.58 -27.44 2.86
CA PRO A 291 -6.72 -26.56 2.69
C PRO A 291 -6.37 -25.09 2.98
N TYR A 292 -6.86 -24.19 2.14
CA TYR A 292 -6.61 -22.75 2.22
C TYR A 292 -7.95 -22.03 2.29
N VAL A 293 -8.38 -21.70 3.51
CA VAL A 293 -9.60 -20.93 3.74
C VAL A 293 -9.30 -19.46 3.50
N PHE A 294 -10.17 -18.78 2.74
CA PHE A 294 -9.98 -17.38 2.37
C PHE A 294 -11.26 -16.59 2.57
N VAL A 295 -11.17 -15.43 3.22
CA VAL A 295 -12.20 -14.38 3.19
C VAL A 295 -11.66 -13.17 2.43
N ARG A 296 -12.54 -12.52 1.66
CA ARG A 296 -12.15 -11.39 0.81
C ARG A 296 -11.85 -10.15 1.67
N GLY A 297 -10.72 -9.48 1.44
CA GLY A 297 -10.42 -8.18 2.06
C GLY A 297 -10.96 -6.98 1.27
N ASN A 298 -10.68 -5.76 1.72
CA ASN A 298 -11.17 -4.54 1.07
C ASN A 298 -10.35 -4.14 -0.18
N HIS A 299 -9.13 -4.65 -0.35
CA HIS A 299 -8.34 -4.53 -1.58
C HIS A 299 -8.62 -5.65 -2.59
N ASP A 300 -9.26 -6.73 -2.13
CA ASP A 300 -9.63 -7.85 -2.97
C ASP A 300 -10.96 -7.63 -3.67
N SER A 301 -10.97 -7.72 -5.00
CA SER A 301 -12.21 -7.63 -5.75
C SER A 301 -12.93 -8.98 -5.81
N THR A 302 -14.19 -8.98 -6.26
CA THR A 302 -14.88 -10.23 -6.62
C THR A 302 -14.15 -11.03 -7.70
N LYS A 303 -13.30 -10.38 -8.52
CA LYS A 303 -12.45 -11.08 -9.50
C LYS A 303 -11.29 -11.79 -8.80
N THR A 304 -10.69 -11.19 -7.77
CA THR A 304 -9.68 -11.82 -6.91
C THR A 304 -10.26 -13.04 -6.22
N GLN A 305 -11.41 -12.89 -5.54
CA GLN A 305 -12.12 -13.99 -4.86
C GLN A 305 -12.42 -15.16 -5.81
N ARG A 306 -12.92 -14.88 -7.03
CA ARG A 306 -13.14 -15.92 -8.05
C ARG A 306 -11.84 -16.57 -8.54
N ALA A 307 -10.71 -15.87 -8.52
CA ALA A 307 -9.42 -16.44 -8.89
C ALA A 307 -8.87 -17.35 -7.79
N VAL A 308 -9.07 -16.98 -6.51
CA VAL A 308 -8.78 -17.83 -5.36
C VAL A 308 -9.65 -19.09 -5.39
N ALA A 309 -10.96 -18.96 -5.62
CA ALA A 309 -11.88 -20.11 -5.70
C ALA A 309 -11.55 -21.13 -6.80
N LYS A 310 -10.74 -20.75 -7.80
CA LYS A 310 -10.28 -21.66 -8.86
C LYS A 310 -9.07 -22.51 -8.44
N GLN A 311 -8.44 -22.22 -7.31
CA GLN A 311 -7.28 -22.96 -6.84
C GLN A 311 -7.74 -24.27 -6.18
N LYS A 312 -7.00 -25.35 -6.41
CA LYS A 312 -7.41 -26.73 -6.10
C LYS A 312 -7.78 -26.98 -4.63
N ASN A 313 -7.14 -26.26 -3.71
CA ASN A 313 -7.24 -26.41 -2.26
C ASN A 313 -7.88 -25.19 -1.57
N ALA A 314 -8.38 -24.22 -2.34
CA ALA A 314 -9.00 -23.02 -1.79
C ALA A 314 -10.45 -23.28 -1.37
N ILE A 315 -10.82 -22.70 -0.22
CA ILE A 315 -12.15 -22.71 0.35
C ILE A 315 -12.51 -21.25 0.62
N VAL A 316 -13.20 -20.63 -0.31
CA VAL A 316 -13.62 -19.23 -0.18
C VAL A 316 -14.89 -19.18 0.65
N LEU A 317 -14.89 -18.38 1.71
CA LEU A 317 -16.05 -18.15 2.57
C LEU A 317 -16.48 -16.69 2.47
N ASP A 318 -17.75 -16.45 2.15
CA ASP A 318 -18.32 -15.12 2.06
C ASP A 318 -19.82 -15.18 2.39
N ASP A 319 -20.15 -14.91 3.65
CA ASP A 319 -21.46 -15.22 4.25
C ASP A 319 -21.80 -16.73 4.26
N GLU A 320 -20.77 -17.57 4.45
CA GLU A 320 -20.91 -19.02 4.41
C GLU A 320 -20.04 -19.68 5.49
N ALA A 321 -20.40 -20.90 5.87
CA ALA A 321 -19.61 -21.73 6.78
C ALA A 321 -19.16 -23.03 6.12
N ALA A 322 -17.96 -23.48 6.47
CA ALA A 322 -17.44 -24.79 6.07
C ALA A 322 -16.73 -25.48 7.24
N THR A 323 -16.84 -26.80 7.28
CA THR A 323 -16.04 -27.64 8.19
C THR A 323 -14.76 -28.07 7.49
N VAL A 324 -13.62 -27.65 8.02
CA VAL A 324 -12.29 -27.93 7.45
C VAL A 324 -11.45 -28.58 8.53
N LYS A 325 -10.97 -29.81 8.26
CA LYS A 325 -10.18 -30.60 9.23
C LYS A 325 -10.85 -30.82 10.60
N GLY A 326 -12.20 -30.76 10.63
CA GLY A 326 -12.99 -30.89 11.85
C GLY A 326 -13.43 -29.55 12.45
N LEU A 327 -12.74 -28.46 12.13
CA LEU A 327 -13.06 -27.12 12.63
C LEU A 327 -14.16 -26.45 11.78
N ARG A 328 -15.22 -25.94 12.41
CA ARG A 328 -16.29 -25.20 11.70
C ARG A 328 -15.92 -23.73 11.60
N ILE A 329 -15.80 -23.22 10.39
CA ILE A 329 -15.34 -21.85 10.14
C ILE A 329 -16.45 -21.11 9.40
N TYR A 330 -16.90 -20.00 9.96
CA TYR A 330 -17.77 -19.04 9.28
C TYR A 330 -16.92 -17.89 8.75
N GLY A 331 -17.07 -17.56 7.47
CA GLY A 331 -16.33 -16.46 6.85
C GLY A 331 -17.25 -15.40 6.29
N LEU A 332 -16.85 -14.14 6.44
CA LEU A 332 -17.54 -12.99 5.87
C LEU A 332 -16.52 -12.11 5.16
N GLY A 333 -16.65 -11.99 3.84
CA GLY A 333 -15.82 -11.08 3.06
C GLY A 333 -16.13 -9.63 3.41
N ASP A 334 -15.13 -8.76 3.32
CA ASP A 334 -15.32 -7.33 3.51
C ASP A 334 -16.33 -6.83 2.46
N PRO A 335 -17.45 -6.19 2.83
CA PRO A 335 -18.40 -5.67 1.85
C PRO A 335 -17.81 -4.50 1.03
N ARG A 336 -16.73 -3.88 1.51
CA ARG A 336 -16.07 -2.75 0.87
C ARG A 336 -15.12 -3.22 -0.23
N PHE A 337 -14.85 -2.31 -1.16
CA PHE A 337 -13.78 -2.43 -2.13
C PHE A 337 -13.09 -1.08 -2.28
N THR A 338 -12.00 -0.88 -1.56
CA THR A 338 -11.27 0.38 -1.40
C THR A 338 -9.77 0.23 -1.76
N PRO A 339 -9.44 -0.27 -2.97
CA PRO A 339 -8.05 -0.33 -3.41
C PRO A 339 -7.39 1.05 -3.52
N ASP A 340 -8.20 2.09 -3.71
CA ASP A 340 -7.84 3.49 -3.67
C ASP A 340 -8.32 4.11 -2.35
N LYS A 341 -7.36 4.39 -1.45
CA LYS A 341 -7.63 4.98 -0.12
C LYS A 341 -8.15 6.42 -0.18
N SER A 342 -8.11 7.08 -1.34
CA SER A 342 -8.66 8.42 -1.53
C SER A 342 -10.19 8.43 -1.70
N VAL A 343 -10.79 7.27 -1.94
CA VAL A 343 -12.23 7.11 -2.13
C VAL A 343 -12.88 6.69 -0.82
N GLN A 344 -13.76 7.53 -0.28
CA GLN A 344 -14.61 7.15 0.86
C GLN A 344 -15.80 6.32 0.37
N VAL A 345 -16.06 5.18 0.99
CA VAL A 345 -17.21 4.31 0.66
C VAL A 345 -18.30 4.50 1.71
N ALA A 346 -19.56 4.49 1.26
CA ALA A 346 -20.71 4.61 2.16
C ALA A 346 -20.81 3.36 3.05
N GLY A 347 -20.89 3.54 4.37
CA GLY A 347 -20.91 2.44 5.34
C GLY A 347 -19.55 2.11 5.97
N ASP A 348 -18.52 2.92 5.72
CA ASP A 348 -17.16 2.74 6.27
C ASP A 348 -17.02 3.15 7.75
N SER A 349 -18.07 3.70 8.37
CA SER A 349 -18.03 4.03 9.80
C SER A 349 -17.89 2.77 10.66
N ASN A 350 -17.10 2.86 11.73
CA ASN A 350 -16.92 1.76 12.68
C ASN A 350 -18.25 1.23 13.22
N GLU A 351 -19.24 2.10 13.45
CA GLU A 351 -20.58 1.72 13.92
C GLU A 351 -21.32 0.84 12.90
N ALA A 352 -21.22 1.16 11.60
CA ALA A 352 -21.86 0.39 10.54
C ALA A 352 -21.20 -0.97 10.35
N LEU A 353 -19.86 -1.03 10.40
CA LEU A 353 -19.11 -2.29 10.33
C LEU A 353 -19.42 -3.19 11.53
N HIS A 354 -19.48 -2.62 12.73
CA HIS A 354 -19.91 -3.35 13.92
C HIS A 354 -21.34 -3.88 13.80
N ALA A 355 -22.28 -3.04 13.33
CA ALA A 355 -23.67 -3.43 13.12
C ALA A 355 -23.81 -4.56 12.08
N LEU A 356 -22.99 -4.54 11.02
CA LEU A 356 -22.90 -5.62 10.04
C LEU A 356 -22.48 -6.94 10.73
N GLY A 357 -21.41 -6.90 11.53
CA GLY A 357 -20.97 -8.07 12.30
C GLY A 357 -22.09 -8.62 13.19
N ARG A 358 -22.82 -7.74 13.90
CA ARG A 358 -23.97 -8.13 14.75
C ARG A 358 -25.10 -8.79 13.96
N ALA A 359 -25.42 -8.28 12.78
CA ALA A 359 -26.47 -8.85 11.93
C ALA A 359 -26.12 -10.27 11.49
N HIS A 360 -24.86 -10.53 11.16
CA HIS A 360 -24.37 -11.86 10.79
C HIS A 360 -24.28 -12.79 12.01
N ALA A 361 -23.76 -12.30 13.14
CA ALA A 361 -23.63 -13.05 14.39
C ALA A 361 -24.98 -13.59 14.90
N ALA A 362 -26.08 -12.85 14.69
CA ALA A 362 -27.42 -13.28 15.09
C ALA A 362 -27.89 -14.61 14.44
N ARG A 363 -27.31 -14.99 13.29
CA ARG A 363 -27.58 -16.25 12.60
C ARG A 363 -26.75 -17.42 13.14
N LEU A 364 -25.73 -17.16 13.96
CA LEU A 364 -24.92 -18.20 14.56
C LEU A 364 -25.66 -18.92 15.69
N ALA A 365 -25.42 -20.22 15.78
CA ALA A 365 -25.80 -21.02 16.93
C ALA A 365 -24.97 -20.59 18.15
N PRO A 366 -25.56 -20.55 19.35
CA PRO A 366 -24.78 -20.31 20.57
C PRO A 366 -23.62 -21.31 20.67
N PRO A 367 -22.45 -20.91 21.21
CA PRO A 367 -21.35 -21.83 21.42
C PRO A 367 -21.79 -22.99 22.30
N GLU A 368 -21.47 -24.21 21.88
CA GLU A 368 -21.81 -25.40 22.66
C GLU A 368 -21.03 -25.38 23.99
N PRO A 369 -21.71 -25.55 25.14
CA PRO A 369 -21.03 -25.68 26.42
C PRO A 369 -20.13 -26.90 26.37
N ILE A 370 -18.86 -26.74 26.76
CA ILE A 370 -17.98 -27.90 26.93
C ILE A 370 -18.48 -28.62 28.18
N ALA A 371 -18.94 -29.85 28.03
CA ALA A 371 -19.33 -30.66 29.16
C ALA A 371 -18.16 -30.74 30.15
N PRO A 372 -18.37 -30.49 31.46
CA PRO A 372 -17.31 -30.71 32.43
C PRO A 372 -16.86 -32.17 32.34
N SER A 373 -15.53 -32.40 32.38
CA SER A 373 -14.95 -33.74 32.47
C SER A 373 -15.71 -34.57 33.50
N PRO A 374 -15.97 -35.88 33.27
CA PRO A 374 -16.86 -36.66 34.12
C PRO A 374 -16.25 -36.81 35.53
N SER A 375 -16.59 -35.88 36.43
CA SER A 375 -16.45 -36.08 37.86
C SER A 375 -17.53 -37.05 38.31
N VAL A 376 -17.06 -38.16 38.88
CA VAL A 376 -17.84 -39.31 39.33
C VAL A 376 -18.89 -38.94 40.40
N SER A 377 -20.14 -39.37 40.16
CA SER A 377 -21.27 -39.62 41.11
C SER A 377 -22.31 -38.50 41.40
N PRO A 378 -23.54 -38.86 41.86
CA PRO A 378 -24.56 -39.54 41.07
C PRO A 378 -25.90 -38.77 41.03
N SER A 379 -26.77 -39.24 40.15
CA SER A 379 -28.14 -38.84 39.83
C SER A 379 -29.02 -38.34 40.99
N VAL A 380 -29.63 -37.16 40.78
CA VAL A 380 -30.99 -36.85 41.26
C VAL A 380 -31.72 -36.10 40.15
N SER A 381 -32.78 -36.71 39.61
CA SER A 381 -33.71 -36.06 38.68
C SER A 381 -34.95 -35.55 39.42
N PRO A 382 -35.51 -34.40 39.03
CA PRO A 382 -36.96 -34.18 39.10
C PRO A 382 -37.56 -34.02 37.69
N PRO A 383 -38.86 -34.32 37.48
CA PRO A 383 -39.49 -34.15 36.19
C PRO A 383 -40.06 -32.74 36.05
N ALA A 384 -39.88 -32.13 34.87
CA ALA A 384 -40.73 -31.02 34.45
C ALA A 384 -40.98 -31.11 32.94
N THR A 385 -42.25 -31.18 32.60
CA THR A 385 -42.86 -31.20 31.26
C THR A 385 -42.55 -29.92 30.45
N PRO A 386 -42.28 -30.00 29.14
CA PRO A 386 -42.31 -28.81 28.30
C PRO A 386 -43.71 -28.62 27.70
N SER A 387 -44.32 -27.48 28.01
CA SER A 387 -45.42 -26.90 27.26
C SER A 387 -44.86 -26.26 25.97
N VAL A 388 -45.15 -26.85 24.82
CA VAL A 388 -44.75 -26.32 23.51
C VAL A 388 -45.84 -25.38 23.00
N SER A 389 -45.51 -24.09 22.86
CA SER A 389 -46.23 -23.16 21.97
C SER A 389 -45.53 -23.15 20.61
N PRO A 390 -46.25 -23.16 19.48
CA PRO A 390 -45.63 -23.21 18.17
C PRO A 390 -45.23 -21.79 17.73
N SER A 391 -43.97 -21.41 17.99
CA SER A 391 -43.35 -20.26 17.33
C SER A 391 -42.90 -20.64 15.92
N ALA A 392 -43.03 -19.69 14.99
CA ALA A 392 -42.68 -19.69 13.57
C ALA A 392 -41.46 -20.54 13.18
N PRO A 393 -41.38 -21.06 11.93
CA PRO A 393 -40.27 -21.92 11.49
C PRO A 393 -38.93 -21.24 11.80
N ALA A 394 -38.21 -21.79 12.77
CA ALA A 394 -36.91 -21.29 13.17
C ALA A 394 -35.96 -21.49 11.99
N THR A 395 -35.42 -20.40 11.45
CA THR A 395 -34.28 -20.48 10.54
C THR A 395 -33.18 -21.27 11.24
N GLU A 396 -32.71 -22.35 10.63
CA GLU A 396 -31.65 -23.19 11.17
C GLU A 396 -30.41 -22.32 11.40
N LYS A 397 -29.93 -22.28 12.64
CA LYS A 397 -28.76 -21.46 13.03
C LYS A 397 -27.48 -22.13 12.55
N ILE A 398 -26.49 -21.31 12.16
CA ILE A 398 -25.20 -21.77 11.65
C ILE A 398 -24.27 -22.07 12.82
N ALA A 399 -23.79 -23.30 12.95
CA ALA A 399 -22.80 -23.64 13.97
C ALA A 399 -21.37 -23.32 13.49
N ALA A 400 -20.60 -22.61 14.31
CA ALA A 400 -19.23 -22.22 14.00
C ALA A 400 -18.35 -22.30 15.27
N ASP A 401 -17.07 -22.60 15.07
CA ASP A 401 -16.02 -22.61 16.10
C ASP A 401 -15.12 -21.36 15.96
N VAL A 402 -14.89 -20.93 14.72
CA VAL A 402 -14.10 -19.74 14.38
C VAL A 402 -14.87 -18.87 13.40
N VAL A 403 -14.79 -17.55 13.57
CA VAL A 403 -15.21 -16.58 12.57
C VAL A 403 -13.98 -15.94 11.93
N ALA A 404 -13.92 -15.91 10.60
CA ALA A 404 -12.91 -15.20 9.83
C ALA A 404 -13.55 -13.98 9.16
N VAL A 405 -12.97 -12.80 9.39
CA VAL A 405 -13.37 -11.53 8.76
C VAL A 405 -12.11 -10.78 8.33
N HIS A 406 -12.26 -9.73 7.55
CA HIS A 406 -11.13 -8.86 7.24
C HIS A 406 -10.98 -7.73 8.26
N ASP A 407 -12.07 -7.02 8.59
CA ASP A 407 -12.02 -5.84 9.45
C ASP A 407 -12.35 -6.15 10.94
N PRO A 408 -11.53 -5.67 11.89
CA PRO A 408 -11.72 -5.98 13.30
C PRO A 408 -12.96 -5.32 13.94
N ASN A 409 -13.52 -4.27 13.33
CA ASN A 409 -14.80 -3.67 13.75
C ASN A 409 -15.97 -4.59 13.40
N VAL A 410 -15.94 -5.22 12.21
CA VAL A 410 -16.89 -6.29 11.86
C VAL A 410 -16.72 -7.46 12.82
N GLY A 411 -15.47 -7.84 13.10
CA GLY A 411 -15.14 -8.92 14.03
C GLY A 411 -15.71 -8.73 15.44
N ARG A 412 -15.65 -7.50 15.98
CA ARG A 412 -16.25 -7.17 17.29
C ARG A 412 -17.76 -7.41 17.34
N GLY A 413 -18.46 -7.29 16.21
CA GLY A 413 -19.88 -7.61 16.13
C GLY A 413 -20.21 -9.08 16.45
N PHE A 414 -19.23 -9.99 16.43
CA PHE A 414 -19.41 -11.40 16.80
C PHE A 414 -19.17 -11.70 18.29
N SER A 415 -18.81 -10.68 19.08
CA SER A 415 -18.66 -10.76 20.53
C SER A 415 -19.88 -11.42 21.20
N GLY A 416 -19.65 -12.45 22.00
CA GLY A 416 -20.67 -13.21 22.72
C GLY A 416 -21.40 -14.28 21.90
N TYR A 417 -21.08 -14.42 20.61
CA TYR A 417 -21.67 -15.46 19.74
C TYR A 417 -20.68 -16.57 19.36
N ILE A 418 -19.38 -16.30 19.46
CA ILE A 418 -18.33 -17.21 19.01
C ILE A 418 -17.13 -17.14 19.98
N PRO A 419 -16.38 -18.23 20.20
CA PRO A 419 -15.20 -18.15 21.06
C PRO A 419 -13.99 -17.44 20.45
N LEU A 420 -13.84 -17.50 19.12
CA LEU A 420 -12.68 -16.93 18.42
C LEU A 420 -13.09 -16.22 17.13
N VAL A 421 -12.54 -15.02 16.94
CA VAL A 421 -12.62 -14.23 15.71
C VAL A 421 -11.21 -13.94 15.21
N LEU A 422 -10.95 -14.21 13.94
CA LEU A 422 -9.72 -13.90 13.23
C LEU A 422 -9.96 -12.74 12.26
N SER A 423 -9.03 -11.79 12.22
CA SER A 423 -9.13 -10.56 11.42
C SER A 423 -7.81 -10.12 10.80
N GLY A 424 -7.90 -9.37 9.70
CA GLY A 424 -6.81 -8.66 9.03
C GLY A 424 -6.93 -7.13 9.14
N HIS A 425 -6.66 -6.44 8.03
CA HIS A 425 -6.92 -5.01 7.75
C HIS A 425 -6.00 -4.00 8.45
N ALA A 426 -5.66 -4.22 9.72
CA ALA A 426 -4.94 -3.22 10.51
C ALA A 426 -3.43 -3.18 10.25
N HIS A 427 -2.87 -4.20 9.57
CA HIS A 427 -1.43 -4.44 9.37
C HIS A 427 -0.58 -4.54 10.66
N GLN A 428 -1.16 -4.27 11.83
CA GLN A 428 -0.56 -4.43 13.15
C GLN A 428 -1.19 -5.60 13.89
N ARG A 429 -0.36 -6.55 14.36
CA ARG A 429 -0.84 -7.69 15.14
C ARG A 429 -1.41 -7.23 16.48
N SER A 430 -2.55 -7.77 16.89
CA SER A 430 -3.09 -7.60 18.23
C SER A 430 -3.97 -8.77 18.65
N THR A 431 -4.04 -9.05 19.95
CA THR A 431 -4.92 -10.08 20.52
C THR A 431 -5.68 -9.48 21.70
N GLU A 432 -7.00 -9.57 21.66
CA GLU A 432 -7.89 -9.03 22.69
C GLU A 432 -8.87 -10.10 23.19
N LEU A 433 -9.03 -10.23 24.50
CA LEU A 433 -10.11 -11.02 25.10
C LEU A 433 -11.24 -10.07 25.49
N LEU A 434 -12.37 -10.15 24.79
CA LEU A 434 -13.53 -9.29 25.02
C LEU A 434 -14.26 -9.68 26.32
N PRO A 435 -15.04 -8.77 26.94
CA PRO A 435 -15.78 -9.05 28.18
C PRO A 435 -16.75 -10.25 28.10
N THR A 436 -17.16 -10.61 26.88
CA THR A 436 -18.00 -11.78 26.60
C THR A 436 -17.26 -13.10 26.62
N GLY A 437 -15.93 -13.09 26.72
CA GLY A 437 -15.09 -14.26 26.55
C GLY A 437 -14.74 -14.57 25.09
N THR A 438 -15.28 -13.84 24.11
CA THR A 438 -14.82 -13.96 22.71
C THR A 438 -13.40 -13.41 22.61
N ARG A 439 -12.49 -14.17 21.99
CA ARG A 439 -11.14 -13.68 21.65
C ARG A 439 -11.13 -13.15 20.23
N LEU A 440 -10.59 -11.96 20.03
CA LEU A 440 -10.34 -11.36 18.73
C LEU A 440 -8.84 -11.32 18.48
N MET A 441 -8.40 -11.89 17.36
CA MET A 441 -7.01 -11.89 16.92
C MET A 441 -6.90 -11.17 15.58
N VAL A 442 -6.08 -10.13 15.52
CA VAL A 442 -5.72 -9.39 14.31
C VAL A 442 -4.31 -9.81 13.91
N GLN A 443 -4.13 -10.34 12.71
CA GLN A 443 -2.88 -11.01 12.33
C GLN A 443 -1.68 -10.08 12.14
N GLY A 444 -1.92 -8.82 11.81
CA GLY A 444 -0.91 -7.98 11.16
C GLY A 444 -0.80 -8.30 9.67
N SER A 445 0.37 -8.12 9.07
CA SER A 445 0.57 -8.35 7.64
C SER A 445 1.61 -9.44 7.36
N THR A 446 1.18 -10.53 6.74
CA THR A 446 2.07 -11.60 6.23
C THR A 446 2.84 -11.15 4.99
N GLY A 447 2.36 -10.10 4.31
CA GLY A 447 3.05 -9.42 3.23
C GLY A 447 3.90 -8.21 3.63
N GLY A 448 3.87 -7.81 4.91
CA GLY A 448 4.55 -6.60 5.41
C GLY A 448 4.19 -5.31 4.64
N ALA A 449 2.91 -5.09 4.34
CA ALA A 449 2.38 -3.96 3.57
C ALA A 449 2.73 -3.92 2.06
N GLY A 450 3.16 -5.04 1.47
CA GLY A 450 3.40 -5.13 0.02
C GLY A 450 4.62 -4.34 -0.46
N LEU A 451 4.67 -4.00 -1.75
CA LEU A 451 5.70 -3.09 -2.29
C LEU A 451 5.54 -1.64 -1.80
N ARG A 452 4.42 -1.31 -1.16
CA ARG A 452 4.17 -0.02 -0.51
C ARG A 452 4.84 0.09 0.86
N GLY A 453 5.25 -1.02 1.48
CA GLY A 453 6.13 -1.00 2.66
C GLY A 453 7.49 -0.33 2.43
N LEU A 454 7.82 -0.01 1.17
CA LEU A 454 8.97 0.78 0.74
C LEU A 454 8.71 2.30 0.69
N GLU A 455 7.48 2.75 0.95
CA GLU A 455 7.08 4.16 1.01
C GLU A 455 7.19 4.74 2.44
N HIS A 456 7.44 3.88 3.44
CA HIS A 456 7.57 4.26 4.84
C HIS A 456 9.03 4.17 5.29
N ASP A 457 9.43 5.04 6.24
CA ASP A 457 10.80 5.10 6.76
C ASP A 457 11.22 3.81 7.49
N GLU A 458 10.25 3.05 8.04
CA GLU A 458 10.47 1.75 8.67
C GLU A 458 9.66 0.65 7.95
N PRO A 459 10.30 -0.47 7.56
CA PRO A 459 9.61 -1.54 6.87
C PRO A 459 8.67 -2.29 7.82
N THR A 460 7.40 -2.47 7.40
CA THR A 460 6.44 -3.27 8.19
C THR A 460 6.94 -4.71 8.30
N PRO A 461 7.04 -5.29 9.51
CA PRO A 461 7.49 -6.66 9.67
C PRO A 461 6.48 -7.65 9.09
N LEU A 462 6.95 -8.81 8.65
CA LEU A 462 6.08 -9.90 8.23
C LEU A 462 5.58 -10.64 9.48
N ALA A 463 4.26 -10.80 9.57
CA ALA A 463 3.58 -11.40 10.70
C ALA A 463 2.71 -12.58 10.25
N ALA A 464 2.81 -13.72 10.94
CA ALA A 464 1.90 -14.86 10.85
C ALA A 464 1.75 -15.53 12.22
N SER A 465 0.67 -16.27 12.44
CA SER A 465 0.46 -16.97 13.73
C SER A 465 0.06 -18.42 13.50
N VAL A 466 0.64 -19.34 14.25
CA VAL A 466 0.24 -20.77 14.25
C VAL A 466 -0.65 -21.01 15.46
N LEU A 467 -1.91 -21.35 15.21
CA LEU A 467 -2.93 -21.59 16.20
C LEU A 467 -3.10 -23.09 16.43
N TYR A 468 -3.21 -23.51 17.69
CA TYR A 468 -3.36 -24.92 18.08
C TYR A 468 -4.75 -25.14 18.68
N PHE A 469 -5.58 -25.96 18.01
CA PHE A 469 -6.93 -26.29 18.47
C PHE A 469 -7.01 -27.74 18.94
N SER A 470 -7.80 -28.00 19.98
CA SER A 470 -8.17 -29.37 20.36
C SER A 470 -9.14 -29.97 19.34
N LYS A 471 -8.87 -31.19 18.84
CA LYS A 471 -9.82 -31.91 17.96
C LYS A 471 -11.12 -32.31 18.65
N SER A 472 -11.14 -32.45 19.98
CA SER A 472 -12.32 -32.92 20.71
C SER A 472 -13.26 -31.78 21.10
N THR A 473 -12.70 -30.62 21.46
CA THR A 473 -13.47 -29.46 21.93
C THR A 473 -13.55 -28.33 20.89
N HIS A 474 -12.72 -28.38 19.84
CA HIS A 474 -12.54 -27.31 18.84
C HIS A 474 -12.14 -25.95 19.44
N ARG A 475 -11.60 -25.94 20.67
CA ARG A 475 -11.12 -24.73 21.34
C ARG A 475 -9.65 -24.48 21.07
N LEU A 476 -9.29 -23.21 21.05
CA LEU A 476 -7.90 -22.75 20.98
C LEU A 476 -7.20 -23.08 22.31
N GLU A 477 -6.09 -23.81 22.24
CA GLU A 477 -5.28 -24.24 23.39
C GLU A 477 -4.00 -23.41 23.52
N ALA A 478 -3.41 -22.99 22.39
CA ALA A 478 -2.20 -22.17 22.34
C ALA A 478 -2.10 -21.47 20.99
N TRP A 479 -1.19 -20.50 20.89
CA TRP A 479 -0.72 -19.98 19.61
C TRP A 479 0.74 -19.54 19.67
N ASP A 480 1.42 -19.64 18.54
CA ASP A 480 2.75 -19.09 18.34
C ASP A 480 2.65 -17.88 17.40
N ASP A 481 3.12 -16.72 17.86
CA ASP A 481 3.23 -15.51 17.06
C ASP A 481 4.62 -15.46 16.43
N ILE A 482 4.67 -15.43 15.10
CA ILE A 482 5.91 -15.38 14.33
C ILE A 482 6.07 -14.01 13.69
N THR A 483 7.14 -13.32 14.02
CA THR A 483 7.51 -12.03 13.43
C THR A 483 8.84 -12.20 12.71
N VAL A 484 8.85 -11.91 11.42
CA VAL A 484 10.08 -11.83 10.62
C VAL A 484 10.33 -10.36 10.34
N GLY A 485 11.53 -9.87 10.64
CA GLY A 485 11.93 -8.49 10.40
C GLY A 485 11.61 -8.04 8.98
N GLY A 486 11.22 -6.78 8.84
CA GLY A 486 10.81 -6.19 7.57
C GLY A 486 11.93 -6.22 6.51
N LEU A 487 11.64 -5.70 5.31
CA LEU A 487 12.60 -5.63 4.19
C LEU A 487 13.93 -5.00 4.64
N GLY A 488 14.96 -5.84 4.86
CA GLY A 488 16.29 -5.37 5.26
C GLY A 488 16.82 -6.02 6.53
N GLU A 489 15.92 -6.40 7.45
CA GLU A 489 16.29 -6.89 8.78
C GLU A 489 16.60 -8.40 8.80
N GLN A 490 17.43 -8.81 9.76
CA GLN A 490 17.82 -10.21 10.01
C GLN A 490 17.33 -10.64 11.39
N SER A 491 16.02 -10.59 11.61
CA SER A 491 15.41 -11.02 12.87
C SER A 491 14.24 -11.96 12.59
N ILE A 492 14.18 -13.05 13.35
CA ILE A 492 13.01 -13.91 13.47
C ILE A 492 12.72 -14.02 14.95
N GLN A 493 11.51 -13.67 15.33
CA GLN A 493 11.01 -13.81 16.69
C GLN A 493 9.82 -14.75 16.67
N VAL A 494 9.82 -15.72 17.57
CA VAL A 494 8.68 -16.60 17.82
C VAL A 494 8.31 -16.46 19.28
N GLU A 495 7.05 -16.12 19.54
CA GLU A 495 6.51 -15.99 20.90
C GLU A 495 5.36 -16.98 21.08
N ARG A 496 5.48 -17.87 22.05
CA ARG A 496 4.45 -18.86 22.38
C ARG A 496 3.54 -18.34 23.48
N HIS A 497 2.25 -18.44 23.25
CA HIS A 497 1.19 -18.12 24.20
C HIS A 497 0.34 -19.35 24.48
N LEU A 498 0.09 -19.63 25.76
CA LEU A 498 -0.84 -20.66 26.19
C LEU A 498 -2.19 -20.01 26.51
N GLU A 499 -3.29 -20.60 26.04
CA GLU A 499 -4.62 -20.18 26.44
C GLU A 499 -4.87 -20.65 27.88
N SER A 500 -5.10 -19.70 28.79
CA SER A 500 -5.25 -20.02 30.22
C SER A 500 -6.56 -20.73 30.53
N GLU A 501 -7.62 -20.43 29.76
CA GLU A 501 -8.95 -21.02 29.91
C GLU A 501 -9.57 -21.37 28.54
N PRO A 502 -9.14 -22.46 27.88
CA PRO A 502 -9.65 -22.89 26.57
C PRO A 502 -11.15 -23.15 26.59
N GLY A 503 -11.65 -23.69 27.70
CA GLY A 503 -13.05 -24.02 27.93
C GLY A 503 -13.91 -22.92 28.52
N ARG A 504 -13.45 -21.66 28.50
CA ARG A 504 -14.20 -20.53 29.05
C ARG A 504 -15.60 -20.43 28.45
N THR A 505 -16.55 -20.03 29.30
CA THR A 505 -17.92 -19.76 28.89
C THR A 505 -17.98 -18.48 28.06
N ILE A 506 -18.77 -18.50 26.98
CA ILE A 506 -19.03 -17.32 26.16
C ILE A 506 -20.34 -16.71 26.61
N PHE A 507 -20.28 -15.50 27.14
CA PHE A 507 -21.43 -14.77 27.62
C PHE A 507 -22.03 -13.92 26.49
N PRO A 508 -23.35 -13.91 26.31
CA PRO A 508 -23.98 -12.96 25.40
C PRO A 508 -23.73 -11.53 25.88
N GLU A 509 -23.59 -10.58 24.97
CA GLU A 509 -23.49 -9.17 25.36
C GLU A 509 -24.74 -8.73 26.13
N PRO A 510 -24.58 -7.90 27.18
CA PRO A 510 -25.72 -7.28 27.83
C PRO A 510 -26.56 -6.55 26.80
N LYS A 511 -27.85 -6.90 26.69
CA LYS A 511 -28.79 -6.05 25.95
C LYS A 511 -28.83 -4.71 26.68
N GLU A 512 -28.48 -3.62 26.00
CA GLU A 512 -28.84 -2.29 26.48
C GLU A 512 -30.36 -2.25 26.66
N ILE A 513 -30.80 -2.26 27.91
CA ILE A 513 -32.20 -2.01 28.25
C ILE A 513 -32.37 -0.51 28.08
N PRO A 514 -33.27 -0.02 27.19
CA PRO A 514 -33.56 1.40 27.12
C PRO A 514 -33.94 1.87 28.53
N PRO A 515 -33.42 3.01 29.01
CA PRO A 515 -33.81 3.55 30.30
C PRO A 515 -35.34 3.64 30.34
N PRO A 516 -36.00 3.23 31.44
CA PRO A 516 -37.45 3.20 31.49
C PRO A 516 -37.99 4.58 31.13
N ALA A 517 -38.76 4.65 30.05
CA ALA A 517 -39.51 5.82 29.65
C ALA A 517 -40.64 6.04 30.67
N GLY A 518 -40.28 6.66 31.80
CA GLY A 518 -41.18 7.02 32.88
C GLY A 518 -40.72 8.33 33.47
N THR A 519 -41.33 9.42 33.02
CA THR A 519 -41.22 10.71 33.67
C THR A 519 -41.81 10.60 35.07
N ILE A 520 -40.97 10.45 36.10
CA ILE A 520 -41.40 10.72 37.46
C ILE A 520 -41.41 12.24 37.61
N THR A 521 -42.54 12.87 37.29
CA THR A 521 -42.82 14.24 37.69
C THR A 521 -42.96 14.27 39.22
N GLY A 522 -41.90 14.65 39.92
CA GLY A 522 -41.95 14.84 41.37
C GLY A 522 -40.59 14.80 42.06
N SER A 523 -39.72 15.76 41.76
CA SER A 523 -38.59 16.08 42.64
C SER A 523 -38.94 17.36 43.41
N PRO A 524 -39.08 17.34 44.75
CA PRO A 524 -39.08 18.59 45.49
C PRO A 524 -37.63 19.06 45.65
N SER A 525 -37.32 20.24 45.09
CA SER A 525 -36.03 20.90 45.30
C SER A 525 -35.82 21.27 46.78
N PRO A 526 -34.60 21.14 47.32
CA PRO A 526 -34.28 21.48 48.70
C PRO A 526 -34.02 22.99 48.81
N SER A 527 -35.08 23.80 48.84
CA SER A 527 -34.93 25.26 49.06
C SER A 527 -36.18 25.96 49.60
N THR A 528 -37.04 25.26 50.35
CA THR A 528 -38.17 25.88 51.06
C THR A 528 -38.45 25.18 52.40
N LEU A 529 -37.48 25.17 53.31
CA LEU A 529 -37.71 24.81 54.74
C LEU A 529 -36.56 25.36 55.61
N ALA A 530 -36.33 26.68 55.56
CA ALA A 530 -35.51 27.39 56.53
C ALA A 530 -35.78 28.90 56.51
N SER A 531 -37.00 29.30 56.87
CA SER A 531 -37.27 30.64 57.39
C SER A 531 -38.54 30.59 58.24
N GLY A 532 -38.36 30.50 59.55
CA GLY A 532 -39.46 30.49 60.50
C GLY A 532 -39.06 29.92 61.86
N ALA A 533 -38.70 30.83 62.77
CA ALA A 533 -38.73 30.70 64.23
C ALA A 533 -37.50 30.12 64.97
N ASN A 534 -36.68 31.06 65.43
CA ASN A 534 -36.29 31.33 66.84
C ASN A 534 -35.54 30.30 67.73
N VAL A 535 -34.25 30.61 67.99
CA VAL A 535 -33.59 30.93 69.30
C VAL A 535 -33.48 29.81 70.39
N PRO A 536 -32.46 29.73 71.29
CA PRO A 536 -31.01 29.99 71.21
C PRO A 536 -30.10 28.90 71.91
N TYR A 537 -28.80 29.01 71.67
CA TYR A 537 -27.62 28.88 72.57
C TYR A 537 -27.70 28.08 73.89
N ALA A 538 -26.75 27.14 74.04
CA ALA A 538 -26.04 26.90 75.30
C ALA A 538 -24.58 26.50 75.02
N SER A 539 -23.68 27.36 75.48
CA SER A 539 -22.23 27.23 75.58
C SER A 539 -21.81 26.33 76.76
N GLU A 540 -20.65 25.65 76.64
CA GLU A 540 -19.49 25.66 77.56
C GLU A 540 -18.45 24.61 77.08
N VAL A 541 -17.22 24.99 76.65
CA VAL A 541 -15.93 25.00 77.42
C VAL A 541 -15.51 23.58 77.87
N SER A 542 -14.31 23.01 77.66
CA SER A 542 -12.95 23.53 77.63
C SER A 542 -11.93 22.54 77.01
N ASP A 543 -10.92 23.13 76.35
CA ASP A 543 -9.46 22.92 76.38
C ASP A 543 -8.78 21.53 76.23
N GLY A 544 -7.67 21.55 75.47
CA GLY A 544 -6.77 20.41 75.26
C GLY A 544 -5.75 20.60 74.14
N ARG A 545 -4.95 21.68 74.15
CA ARG A 545 -3.73 21.81 73.32
C ARG A 545 -2.74 20.65 73.54
N ARG A 546 -2.10 20.18 72.46
CA ARG A 546 -0.62 20.02 72.43
C ARG A 546 -0.05 19.92 71.01
N HIS A 547 1.05 20.65 70.84
CA HIS A 547 1.91 20.83 69.68
C HIS A 547 2.60 19.55 69.17
N GLY A 548 2.95 19.54 67.89
CA GLY A 548 3.96 18.63 67.33
C GLY A 548 4.27 18.93 65.87
N THR A 549 5.33 19.72 65.65
CA THR A 549 5.88 20.15 64.36
C THR A 549 6.62 19.04 63.62
N GLY A 550 6.59 19.02 62.28
CA GLY A 550 7.54 18.25 61.46
C GLY A 550 7.42 18.55 59.97
N ARG A 551 8.36 19.34 59.43
CA ARG A 551 8.56 19.65 58.00
C ARG A 551 9.23 18.46 57.28
N HIS A 552 8.82 18.25 56.02
CA HIS A 552 9.57 18.00 54.76
C HIS A 552 11.00 17.44 54.80
N PRO A 553 11.47 16.71 53.75
CA PRO A 553 11.11 16.85 52.32
C PRO A 553 10.03 15.91 51.82
#